data_AF-A0A356DX80-F1
#
_entry.id   AF-A0A356DX80-F1
#
_cell.length_a   1.000
_cell.length_b   1.000
_cell.length_c   1.000
_cell.angle_alpha   90.00
_cell.angle_beta   90.00
_cell.angle_gamma   90.00
#
_symmetry.space_group_name_H-M   'P 1'
#
loop_
_entity.id
_entity.type
_entity.pdbx_description
1 polymer ?
#
loop_
_entity_poly.entity_id
_entity_poly.type
_entity_poly.pdbx_seq_one_letter_code
_entity_poly.pdbx_strand_id
1 'polypeptide(L)'
;MTSSLFFSLLGVFLPFHLAQEAQPTTEWLTIVIGILLILAFLGLLVWLFTTGKLQQWFQAGTQSGKWKFQDMQLGSEAKKIDKIKIAQIEELGQKAWQSRVSDPTYAQAWADIEAVETQINRIKEHSRTLQDNLNRISGERENLTLDFDNQIAQVELQRKDTETKLKQAHSALSQLESDIDSLINQKSSLQREIKATRSDLINTEGSDEPDRQDIMSSLNSRLDGLVSQLLAVSNEEPELAGRIPSYQSEVLALNARVTELSDQARRLEGQKEQELEPLNLQIDALEKQLRTKSEEIKDLEQKMDPMIKSLGYLVDTARPASEGLQEHYTKLDATYQKLANSTQERTEIDAKLEGLDKAASRNFYLLILLGLVVLILGILLIIGVL
;
A
#
# COMPACT_ATOMS: atom_id res chain seq x y z
N MET A 1 25.94 3.82 13.58
CA MET A 1 25.87 2.86 14.70
C MET A 1 25.75 1.49 14.07
N THR A 2 26.88 0.77 13.95
CA THR A 2 27.22 -0.42 14.79
C THR A 2 26.31 -1.60 14.47
N SER A 3 26.74 -2.84 14.30
CA SER A 3 28.06 -3.49 14.27
C SER A 3 27.79 -4.93 13.81
N SER A 4 28.82 -5.51 13.22
CA SER A 4 29.06 -6.93 13.00
C SER A 4 28.59 -7.88 14.12
N LEU A 5 27.92 -8.97 13.75
CA LEU A 5 27.79 -10.22 14.50
C LEU A 5 27.64 -11.37 13.48
N PHE A 6 28.08 -12.62 13.61
CA PHE A 6 28.81 -13.38 14.62
C PHE A 6 29.14 -14.74 13.94
N PHE A 7 30.36 -15.25 14.09
CA PHE A 7 30.59 -16.70 14.08
C PHE A 7 31.70 -16.99 15.09
N SER A 8 31.25 -17.22 16.33
CA SER A 8 32.03 -17.73 17.45
C SER A 8 31.13 -18.70 18.20
N LEU A 9 31.48 -20.00 18.25
CA LEU A 9 31.24 -20.86 19.41
C LEU A 9 31.80 -22.28 19.24
N LEU A 10 32.90 -22.52 19.96
CA LEU A 10 33.33 -23.73 20.69
C LEU A 10 34.67 -23.29 21.33
N GLY A 11 34.84 -22.93 22.61
CA GLY A 11 34.10 -23.21 23.85
C GLY A 11 34.30 -24.66 24.28
N VAL A 12 34.87 -25.07 25.41
CA VAL A 12 35.32 -24.50 26.70
C VAL A 12 36.19 -25.62 27.33
N PHE A 13 37.35 -25.37 27.96
CA PHE A 13 37.50 -25.43 29.43
C PHE A 13 38.87 -24.87 29.87
N LEU A 14 38.80 -23.77 30.62
CA LEU A 14 39.62 -23.39 31.78
C LEU A 14 38.57 -23.08 32.90
N PRO A 15 38.86 -23.01 34.22
CA PRO A 15 40.08 -22.42 34.80
C PRO A 15 40.51 -23.01 36.19
N PHE A 16 41.30 -22.22 36.93
CA PHE A 16 41.82 -22.33 38.33
C PHE A 16 43.24 -22.93 38.44
N HIS A 17 44.22 -22.33 39.13
CA HIS A 17 44.33 -21.04 39.82
C HIS A 17 45.80 -20.80 40.23
N LEU A 18 46.20 -19.52 40.22
CA LEU A 18 47.10 -18.82 41.16
C LEU A 18 48.62 -19.11 41.21
N ALA A 19 49.33 -18.08 40.76
CA ALA A 19 50.56 -17.47 41.27
C ALA A 19 51.52 -18.30 42.14
N GLN A 20 52.76 -18.43 41.64
CA GLN A 20 53.93 -18.39 42.50
C GLN A 20 55.10 -17.69 41.81
N GLU A 21 55.82 -16.92 42.62
CA GLU A 21 56.75 -15.86 42.27
C GLU A 21 58.11 -16.34 41.74
N ALA A 22 58.74 -15.42 41.02
CA ALA A 22 60.16 -15.07 41.10
C ALA A 22 61.23 -16.10 40.69
N GLN A 23 61.79 -15.78 39.52
CA GLN A 23 63.22 -15.59 39.23
C GLN A 23 63.89 -16.56 38.24
N PRO A 24 64.80 -16.01 37.41
CA PRO A 24 65.08 -16.47 36.07
C PRO A 24 66.33 -17.33 36.07
N THR A 25 66.19 -18.63 35.86
CA THR A 25 67.36 -19.49 35.64
C THR A 25 67.09 -20.59 34.63
N THR A 26 66.39 -20.24 33.53
CA THR A 26 66.46 -21.04 32.31
C THR A 26 66.30 -20.22 31.03
N GLU A 27 66.43 -18.88 31.09
CA GLU A 27 66.35 -18.03 29.87
C GLU A 27 67.44 -18.40 28.86
N TRP A 28 68.65 -18.68 29.31
CA TRP A 28 69.73 -19.00 28.36
C TRP A 28 69.52 -20.36 27.68
N LEU A 29 68.96 -21.37 28.35
CA LEU A 29 68.79 -22.69 27.75
C LEU A 29 67.73 -22.68 26.64
N THR A 30 66.57 -22.03 26.87
CA THR A 30 65.50 -21.93 25.86
C THR A 30 65.91 -21.03 24.70
N ILE A 31 66.63 -19.94 24.98
CA ILE A 31 67.24 -19.07 23.95
C ILE A 31 68.30 -19.85 23.16
N VAL A 32 69.17 -20.62 23.81
CA VAL A 32 70.20 -21.44 23.13
C VAL A 32 69.58 -22.56 22.31
N ILE A 33 68.51 -23.20 22.81
CA ILE A 33 67.77 -24.22 22.07
C ILE A 33 67.09 -23.59 20.85
N GLY A 34 66.45 -22.43 21.00
CA GLY A 34 65.86 -21.68 19.89
C GLY A 34 66.89 -21.27 18.83
N ILE A 35 68.05 -20.73 19.26
CA ILE A 35 69.16 -20.38 18.37
C ILE A 35 69.74 -21.63 17.70
N LEU A 36 69.92 -22.73 18.42
CA LEU A 36 70.39 -24.02 17.85
C LEU A 36 69.41 -24.57 16.83
N LEU A 37 68.10 -24.46 17.06
CA LEU A 37 67.06 -24.90 16.12
C LEU A 37 67.14 -24.10 14.82
N ILE A 38 67.30 -22.78 14.92
CA ILE A 38 67.45 -21.89 13.76
C ILE A 38 68.77 -22.19 13.03
N LEU A 39 69.88 -22.39 13.76
CA LEU A 39 71.18 -22.74 13.17
C LEU A 39 71.18 -24.13 12.52
N ALA A 40 70.52 -25.11 13.12
CA ALA A 40 70.36 -26.45 12.54
C ALA A 40 69.52 -26.39 11.26
N PHE A 41 68.47 -25.58 11.24
CA PHE A 41 67.67 -25.33 10.04
C PHE A 41 68.48 -24.61 8.96
N LEU A 42 69.28 -23.60 9.32
CA LEU A 42 70.20 -22.92 8.39
C LEU A 42 71.26 -23.88 7.84
N GLY A 43 71.83 -24.75 8.67
CA GLY A 43 72.77 -25.79 8.23
C GLY A 43 72.13 -26.78 7.25
N LEU A 44 70.88 -27.17 7.50
CA LEU A 44 70.08 -28.00 6.61
C LEU A 44 69.77 -27.30 5.27
N LEU A 45 69.50 -25.99 5.28
CA LEU A 45 69.33 -25.19 4.07
C LEU A 45 70.63 -25.09 3.25
N VAL A 46 71.77 -24.84 3.91
CA VAL A 46 73.08 -24.79 3.24
C VAL A 46 73.42 -26.15 2.64
N TRP A 47 73.14 -27.25 3.33
CA TRP A 47 73.33 -28.62 2.82
C TRP A 47 72.41 -28.94 1.63
N LEU A 48 71.15 -28.52 1.68
CA LEU A 48 70.22 -28.69 0.55
C LEU A 48 70.58 -27.81 -0.65
N PHE A 49 71.21 -26.66 -0.41
CA PHE A 49 71.70 -25.77 -1.46
C PHE A 49 72.94 -26.35 -2.16
N THR A 50 73.93 -26.86 -1.40
CA THR A 50 75.14 -27.47 -1.96
C THR A 50 74.86 -28.77 -2.72
N THR A 51 73.80 -29.50 -2.36
CA THR A 51 73.36 -30.70 -3.07
C THR A 51 72.49 -30.41 -4.30
N GLY A 52 72.22 -29.14 -4.62
CA GLY A 52 71.40 -28.72 -5.78
C GLY A 52 69.90 -29.01 -5.66
N LYS A 53 69.48 -29.75 -4.63
CA LYS A 53 68.07 -30.13 -4.40
C LYS A 53 67.20 -28.92 -4.08
N LEU A 54 67.73 -27.93 -3.36
CA LEU A 54 66.98 -26.71 -3.02
C LEU A 54 66.59 -25.92 -4.27
N GLN A 55 67.49 -25.82 -5.26
CA GLN A 55 67.21 -25.13 -6.51
C GLN A 55 66.16 -25.87 -7.34
N GLN A 56 66.23 -27.21 -7.40
CA GLN A 56 65.22 -28.04 -8.06
C GLN A 56 63.85 -27.94 -7.37
N TRP A 57 63.81 -27.98 -6.04
CA TRP A 57 62.58 -27.84 -5.25
C TRP A 57 61.98 -26.44 -5.37
N PHE A 58 62.81 -25.40 -5.36
CA PHE A 58 62.37 -24.02 -5.56
C PHE A 58 61.80 -23.79 -6.96
N GLN A 59 62.47 -24.30 -8.01
CA GLN A 59 61.97 -24.20 -9.38
C GLN A 59 60.66 -25.00 -9.56
N ALA A 60 60.60 -26.24 -9.07
CA ALA A 60 59.39 -27.06 -9.14
C ALA A 60 58.23 -26.48 -8.33
N GLY A 61 58.51 -25.90 -7.16
CA GLY A 61 57.52 -25.30 -6.27
C GLY A 61 56.96 -23.97 -6.77
N THR A 62 57.81 -23.06 -7.26
CA THR A 62 57.38 -21.78 -7.83
C THR A 62 56.63 -21.97 -9.15
N GLN A 63 57.07 -22.91 -10.00
CA GLN A 63 56.34 -23.27 -11.22
C GLN A 63 55.01 -23.94 -10.91
N SER A 64 54.97 -24.93 -9.99
CA SER A 64 53.72 -25.58 -9.57
C SER A 64 52.71 -24.57 -8.99
N GLY A 65 53.18 -23.62 -8.16
CA GLY A 65 52.34 -22.54 -7.63
C GLY A 65 51.76 -21.63 -8.72
N LYS A 66 52.58 -21.24 -9.71
CA LYS A 66 52.15 -20.43 -10.86
C LYS A 66 51.10 -21.16 -11.70
N TRP A 67 51.34 -22.44 -12.03
CA TRP A 67 50.42 -23.24 -12.84
C TRP A 67 49.11 -23.52 -12.11
N LYS A 68 49.14 -23.81 -10.80
CA LYS A 68 47.91 -23.96 -9.98
C LYS A 68 47.11 -22.66 -9.89
N PHE A 69 47.77 -21.52 -9.78
CA PHE A 69 47.09 -20.23 -9.77
C PHE A 69 46.43 -19.94 -11.12
N GLN A 70 47.12 -20.21 -12.23
CA GLN A 70 46.58 -20.07 -13.59
C GLN A 70 45.42 -21.03 -13.84
N ASP A 71 45.50 -22.30 -13.41
CA ASP A 71 44.37 -23.24 -13.49
C ASP A 71 43.15 -22.74 -12.71
N MET A 72 43.34 -22.22 -11.50
CA MET A 72 42.25 -21.66 -10.70
C MET A 72 41.61 -20.45 -11.38
N GLN A 73 42.42 -19.56 -11.97
CA GLN A 73 41.93 -18.41 -12.71
C GLN A 73 41.13 -18.84 -13.94
N LEU A 74 41.69 -19.70 -14.79
CA LEU A 74 41.00 -20.24 -15.96
C LEU A 74 39.74 -21.02 -15.58
N GLY A 75 39.74 -21.72 -14.45
CA GLY A 75 38.55 -22.38 -13.93
C GLY A 75 37.46 -21.39 -13.52
N SER A 76 37.83 -20.23 -12.97
CA SER A 76 36.88 -19.16 -12.68
C SER A 76 36.37 -18.47 -13.95
N GLU A 77 37.22 -18.31 -14.97
CA GLU A 77 36.87 -17.73 -16.26
C GLU A 77 35.96 -18.66 -17.06
N ALA A 78 36.26 -19.95 -17.13
CA ALA A 78 35.41 -20.97 -17.74
C ALA A 78 34.02 -21.00 -17.09
N LYS A 79 33.93 -20.92 -15.75
CA LYS A 79 32.65 -20.81 -15.04
C LYS A 79 31.89 -19.52 -15.38
N LYS A 80 32.58 -18.39 -15.57
CA LYS A 80 31.95 -17.12 -15.99
C LYS A 80 31.45 -17.23 -17.44
N ILE A 81 32.24 -17.80 -18.34
CA ILE A 81 31.88 -18.02 -19.74
C ILE A 81 30.68 -18.97 -19.84
N ASP A 82 30.65 -20.05 -19.04
CA ASP A 82 29.52 -20.98 -19.01
C ASP A 82 28.23 -20.33 -18.52
N LYS A 83 28.28 -19.45 -17.51
CA LYS A 83 27.14 -18.63 -17.10
C LYS A 83 26.66 -17.69 -18.22
N ILE A 84 27.58 -17.06 -18.95
CA ILE A 84 27.24 -16.20 -20.09
C ILE A 84 26.58 -17.02 -21.19
N LYS A 85 27.09 -18.21 -21.50
CA LYS A 85 26.50 -19.14 -22.47
C LYS A 85 25.06 -19.49 -22.08
N ILE A 86 24.82 -19.88 -20.82
CA ILE A 86 23.46 -20.20 -20.34
C ILE A 86 22.53 -18.99 -20.53
N ALA A 87 22.96 -17.80 -20.12
CA ALA A 87 22.17 -16.58 -20.30
C ALA A 87 21.87 -16.27 -21.78
N GLN A 88 22.85 -16.46 -22.68
CA GLN A 88 22.67 -16.28 -24.12
C GLN A 88 21.70 -17.31 -24.73
N ILE A 89 21.72 -18.56 -24.25
CA ILE A 89 20.78 -19.59 -24.67
C ILE A 89 19.36 -19.25 -24.18
N GLU A 90 19.21 -18.80 -22.93
CA GLU A 90 17.91 -18.33 -22.41
C GLU A 90 17.36 -17.15 -23.23
N GLU A 91 18.21 -16.17 -23.55
CA GLU A 91 17.86 -15.03 -24.41
C GLU A 91 17.48 -15.47 -25.84
N LEU A 92 18.18 -16.47 -26.39
CA LEU A 92 17.85 -17.05 -27.69
C LEU A 92 16.45 -17.67 -27.69
N GLY A 93 16.08 -18.39 -26.62
CA GLY A 93 14.72 -18.93 -26.45
C GLY A 93 13.66 -17.84 -26.42
N GLN A 94 13.89 -16.76 -25.66
CA GLN A 94 13.01 -15.59 -25.63
C GLN A 94 12.87 -14.93 -27.01
N LYS A 95 13.98 -14.75 -27.72
CA LYS A 95 13.98 -14.12 -29.04
C LYS A 95 13.29 -14.98 -30.10
N ALA A 96 13.51 -16.29 -30.06
CA ALA A 96 12.85 -17.25 -30.95
C ALA A 96 11.33 -17.25 -30.74
N TRP A 97 10.89 -17.23 -29.48
CA TRP A 97 9.48 -17.10 -29.12
C TRP A 97 8.88 -15.77 -29.63
N GLN A 98 9.50 -14.64 -29.31
CA GLN A 98 9.05 -13.31 -29.75
C GLN A 98 8.98 -13.18 -31.27
N SER A 99 9.95 -13.76 -31.98
CA SER A 99 10.04 -13.69 -33.44
C SER A 99 9.22 -14.79 -34.14
N ARG A 100 8.44 -15.58 -33.37
CA ARG A 100 7.59 -16.65 -33.88
C ARG A 100 8.34 -17.70 -34.74
N VAL A 101 9.59 -18.02 -34.37
CA VAL A 101 10.42 -18.97 -35.11
C VAL A 101 10.18 -20.40 -34.61
N SER A 102 9.48 -21.20 -35.40
CA SER A 102 9.22 -22.62 -35.13
C SER A 102 10.03 -23.55 -36.03
N ASP A 103 10.35 -24.75 -35.53
CA ASP A 103 11.03 -25.81 -36.27
C ASP A 103 10.41 -27.17 -35.91
N PRO A 104 10.35 -28.15 -36.83
CA PRO A 104 9.82 -29.48 -36.55
C PRO A 104 10.48 -30.19 -35.35
N THR A 105 11.76 -29.92 -35.09
CA THR A 105 12.54 -30.58 -34.02
C THR A 105 12.08 -30.22 -32.61
N TYR A 106 11.40 -29.09 -32.42
CA TYR A 106 10.87 -28.64 -31.13
C TYR A 106 9.39 -28.27 -31.18
N ALA A 107 8.66 -28.79 -32.17
CA ALA A 107 7.25 -28.50 -32.39
C ALA A 107 6.38 -28.76 -31.15
N GLN A 108 6.67 -29.80 -30.35
CA GLN A 108 5.92 -30.07 -29.12
C GLN A 108 6.14 -28.99 -28.06
N ALA A 109 7.39 -28.61 -27.78
CA ALA A 109 7.69 -27.57 -26.81
C ALA A 109 7.09 -26.21 -27.24
N TRP A 110 7.09 -25.94 -28.55
CA TRP A 110 6.40 -24.78 -29.12
C TRP A 110 4.89 -24.81 -28.85
N ALA A 111 4.24 -25.93 -29.14
CA ALA A 111 2.80 -26.11 -28.94
C ALA A 111 2.40 -25.98 -27.46
N ASP A 112 3.23 -26.47 -26.53
CA ASP A 112 2.98 -26.35 -25.09
C ASP A 112 3.03 -24.88 -24.63
N ILE A 113 3.98 -24.07 -25.13
CA ILE A 113 4.07 -22.64 -24.82
C ILE A 113 2.87 -21.89 -25.46
N GLU A 114 2.53 -22.20 -26.71
CA GLU A 114 1.37 -21.62 -27.40
C GLU A 114 0.05 -21.93 -26.71
N ALA A 115 -0.11 -23.13 -26.15
CA ALA A 115 -1.27 -23.50 -25.37
C ALA A 115 -1.41 -22.62 -24.11
N VAL A 116 -0.30 -22.35 -23.40
CA VAL A 116 -0.29 -21.46 -22.23
C VAL A 116 -0.58 -20.01 -22.64
N GLU A 117 0.03 -19.52 -23.71
CA GLU A 117 -0.26 -18.17 -24.23
C GLU A 117 -1.74 -18.02 -24.63
N THR A 118 -2.31 -19.05 -25.26
CA THR A 118 -3.73 -19.08 -25.61
C THR A 118 -4.62 -19.02 -24.37
N GLN A 119 -4.27 -19.74 -23.29
CA GLN A 119 -4.98 -19.66 -22.02
C GLN A 119 -4.89 -18.26 -21.41
N ILE A 120 -3.69 -17.67 -21.38
CA ILE A 120 -3.48 -16.29 -20.90
C ILE A 120 -4.35 -15.32 -21.70
N ASN A 121 -4.38 -15.44 -23.03
CA ASN A 121 -5.19 -14.57 -23.88
C ASN A 121 -6.70 -14.73 -23.64
N ARG A 122 -7.18 -15.95 -23.43
CA ARG A 122 -8.59 -16.20 -23.06
C ARG A 122 -8.94 -15.57 -21.71
N ILE A 123 -8.05 -15.68 -20.72
CA ILE A 123 -8.26 -15.07 -19.40
C ILE A 123 -8.21 -13.54 -19.52
N LYS A 124 -7.28 -12.97 -20.29
CA LYS A 124 -7.19 -11.52 -20.54
C LYS A 124 -8.48 -10.99 -21.17
N GLU A 125 -9.04 -11.70 -22.15
CA GLU A 125 -10.31 -11.32 -22.76
C GLU A 125 -11.47 -11.41 -21.78
N HIS A 126 -11.55 -12.49 -20.99
CA HIS A 126 -12.55 -12.60 -19.94
C HIS A 126 -12.42 -11.48 -18.88
N SER A 127 -11.20 -11.12 -18.47
CA SER A 127 -10.94 -10.00 -17.57
C SER A 127 -11.40 -8.67 -18.16
N ARG A 128 -11.27 -8.45 -19.47
CA ARG A 128 -11.85 -7.25 -20.12
C ARG A 128 -13.37 -7.24 -20.01
N THR A 129 -14.03 -8.37 -20.29
CA THR A 129 -15.48 -8.47 -20.12
C THR A 129 -15.92 -8.23 -18.67
N LEU A 130 -15.17 -8.74 -17.68
CA LEU A 130 -15.43 -8.48 -16.27
C LEU A 130 -15.24 -6.99 -15.92
N GLN A 131 -14.21 -6.34 -16.48
CA GLN A 131 -13.97 -4.91 -16.30
C GLN A 131 -15.09 -4.06 -16.91
N ASP A 132 -15.57 -4.42 -18.10
CA ASP A 132 -16.68 -3.72 -18.76
C ASP A 132 -17.97 -3.86 -17.93
N ASN A 133 -18.23 -5.06 -17.39
CA ASN A 133 -19.35 -5.28 -16.48
C ASN A 133 -19.21 -4.48 -15.18
N LEU A 134 -18.01 -4.40 -14.61
CA LEU A 134 -17.74 -3.59 -13.42
C LEU A 134 -18.00 -2.12 -13.69
N ASN A 135 -17.51 -1.59 -14.81
CA ASN A 135 -17.75 -0.21 -15.21
C ASN A 135 -19.24 0.07 -15.41
N ARG A 136 -19.97 -0.85 -16.06
CA ARG A 136 -21.42 -0.74 -16.26
C ARG A 136 -22.18 -0.68 -14.93
N ILE A 137 -21.95 -1.65 -14.04
CA ILE A 137 -22.64 -1.71 -12.74
C ILE A 137 -22.26 -0.51 -11.86
N SER A 138 -21.00 -0.08 -11.91
CA SER A 138 -20.57 1.13 -11.18
C SER A 138 -21.30 2.37 -11.68
N GLY A 139 -21.49 2.51 -13.00
CA GLY A 139 -22.31 3.57 -13.58
C GLY A 139 -23.79 3.46 -13.21
N GLU A 140 -24.37 2.25 -13.19
CA GLU A 140 -25.74 2.02 -12.71
C GLU A 140 -25.90 2.46 -11.25
N ARG A 141 -24.96 2.09 -10.38
CA ARG A 141 -24.92 2.50 -8.97
C ARG A 141 -24.84 4.02 -8.82
N GLU A 142 -23.98 4.69 -9.58
CA GLU A 142 -23.83 6.14 -9.54
C GLU A 142 -25.11 6.85 -9.99
N ASN A 143 -25.70 6.42 -11.12
CA ASN A 143 -26.95 6.97 -11.61
C ASN A 143 -28.10 6.78 -10.61
N LEU A 144 -28.21 5.60 -10.00
CA LEU A 144 -29.23 5.33 -8.98
C LEU A 144 -29.03 6.19 -7.74
N THR A 145 -27.77 6.39 -7.32
CA THR A 145 -27.43 7.29 -6.21
C THR A 145 -27.89 8.71 -6.50
N LEU A 146 -27.59 9.22 -7.69
CA LEU A 146 -27.99 10.57 -8.11
C LEU A 146 -29.51 10.72 -8.19
N ASP A 147 -30.23 9.72 -8.70
CA ASP A 147 -31.69 9.76 -8.78
C ASP A 147 -32.32 9.86 -7.38
N PHE A 148 -31.92 8.99 -6.44
CA PHE A 148 -32.39 9.07 -5.06
C PHE A 148 -32.02 10.38 -4.38
N ASP A 149 -30.79 10.88 -4.56
CA ASP A 149 -30.37 12.16 -3.97
C ASP A 149 -31.20 13.33 -4.49
N ASN A 150 -31.53 13.34 -5.79
CA ASN A 150 -32.41 14.34 -6.38
C ASN A 150 -33.83 14.25 -5.82
N GLN A 151 -34.39 13.03 -5.70
CA GLN A 151 -35.73 12.83 -5.14
C GLN A 151 -35.81 13.27 -3.66
N ILE A 152 -34.82 12.89 -2.85
CA ILE A 152 -34.73 13.30 -1.44
C ILE A 152 -34.61 14.82 -1.34
N ALA A 153 -33.74 15.44 -2.15
CA ALA A 153 -33.59 16.90 -2.17
C ALA A 153 -34.90 17.62 -2.53
N GLN A 154 -35.67 17.08 -3.48
CA GLN A 154 -36.97 17.63 -3.86
C GLN A 154 -37.99 17.55 -2.71
N VAL A 155 -38.07 16.39 -2.04
CA VAL A 155 -38.96 16.20 -0.87
C VAL A 155 -38.55 17.13 0.27
N GLU A 156 -37.26 17.30 0.50
CA GLU A 156 -36.72 18.20 1.53
C GLU A 156 -37.00 19.67 1.25
N LEU A 157 -36.92 20.10 -0.02
CA LEU A 157 -37.34 21.44 -0.42
C LEU A 157 -38.83 21.67 -0.16
N GLN A 158 -39.68 20.70 -0.50
CA GLN A 158 -41.12 20.77 -0.21
C GLN A 158 -41.40 20.80 1.29
N ARG A 159 -40.65 20.03 2.09
CA ARG A 159 -40.78 20.03 3.55
C ARG A 159 -40.45 21.41 4.10
N LYS A 160 -39.33 22.01 3.68
CA LYS A 160 -38.89 23.33 4.14
C LYS A 160 -39.86 24.45 3.76
N ASP A 161 -40.43 24.41 2.55
CA ASP A 161 -41.48 25.34 2.12
C ASP A 161 -42.74 25.19 3.02
N THR A 162 -43.18 23.96 3.25
CA THR A 162 -44.34 23.67 4.11
C THR A 162 -44.08 24.11 5.56
N GLU A 163 -42.88 23.90 6.09
CA GLU A 163 -42.49 24.35 7.43
C GLU A 163 -42.49 25.89 7.54
N THR A 164 -42.09 26.58 6.47
CA THR A 164 -42.16 28.05 6.42
C THR A 164 -43.61 28.53 6.45
N LYS A 165 -44.49 27.90 5.66
CA LYS A 165 -45.94 28.17 5.68
C LYS A 165 -46.55 27.87 7.05
N LEU A 166 -46.15 26.77 7.69
CA LEU A 166 -46.60 26.42 9.03
C LEU A 166 -46.21 27.48 10.06
N LYS A 167 -44.98 27.99 10.01
CA LYS A 167 -44.52 29.10 10.88
C LYS A 167 -45.34 30.37 10.63
N GLN A 168 -45.62 30.70 9.37
CA GLN A 168 -46.45 31.85 9.00
C GLN A 168 -47.87 31.70 9.54
N ALA A 169 -48.50 30.54 9.37
CA ALA A 169 -49.84 30.26 9.89
C ALA A 169 -49.89 30.33 11.43
N HIS A 170 -48.88 29.81 12.12
CA HIS A 170 -48.76 29.97 13.57
C HIS A 170 -48.65 31.44 14.01
N SER A 171 -47.79 32.22 13.36
CA SER A 171 -47.67 33.65 13.66
C SER A 171 -48.97 34.41 13.40
N ALA A 172 -49.67 34.09 12.31
CA ALA A 172 -50.96 34.68 12.00
C ALA A 172 -52.03 34.33 13.04
N LEU A 173 -52.06 33.08 13.52
CA LEU A 173 -52.95 32.65 14.60
C LEU A 173 -52.65 33.39 15.90
N SER A 174 -51.39 33.49 16.31
CA SER A 174 -51.01 34.22 17.53
C SER A 174 -51.31 35.72 17.44
N GLN A 175 -51.16 36.33 16.26
CA GLN A 175 -51.56 37.72 16.05
C GLN A 175 -53.07 37.88 16.20
N LEU A 176 -53.85 36.98 15.61
CA LEU A 176 -55.31 37.00 15.71
C LEU A 176 -55.79 36.86 17.15
N GLU A 177 -55.18 35.96 17.93
CA GLU A 177 -55.46 35.80 19.36
C GLU A 177 -55.14 37.10 20.14
N SER A 178 -53.99 37.74 19.86
CA SER A 178 -53.62 39.01 20.47
C SER A 178 -54.57 40.16 20.10
N ASP A 179 -55.05 40.20 18.85
CA ASP A 179 -56.00 41.21 18.39
C ASP A 179 -57.35 41.06 19.09
N ILE A 180 -57.82 39.82 19.29
CA ILE A 180 -59.04 39.53 20.05
C ILE A 180 -58.90 39.95 21.52
N ASP A 181 -57.78 39.63 22.16
CA ASP A 181 -57.52 40.07 23.54
C ASP A 181 -57.49 41.60 23.66
N SER A 182 -56.94 42.30 22.67
CA SER A 182 -56.95 43.76 22.59
C SER A 182 -58.38 44.29 22.49
N LEU A 183 -59.22 43.72 21.62
CA LEU A 183 -60.63 44.11 21.48
C LEU A 183 -61.44 43.86 22.76
N ILE A 184 -61.20 42.74 23.45
CA ILE A 184 -61.83 42.44 24.75
C ILE A 184 -61.47 43.51 25.80
N ASN A 185 -60.20 43.91 25.85
CA ASN A 185 -59.74 44.95 26.77
C ASN A 185 -60.32 46.33 26.42
N GLN A 186 -60.39 46.69 25.13
CA GLN A 186 -61.03 47.92 24.65
C GLN A 186 -62.50 47.95 25.02
N LYS A 187 -63.24 46.86 24.77
CA LYS A 187 -64.64 46.69 25.16
C LYS A 187 -64.85 46.90 26.65
N SER A 188 -63.99 46.32 27.49
CA SER A 188 -64.02 46.50 28.95
C SER A 188 -63.77 47.96 29.35
N SER A 189 -62.83 48.66 28.70
CA SER A 189 -62.56 50.07 28.96
C SER A 189 -63.75 50.96 28.56
N LEU A 190 -64.28 50.76 27.34
CA LEU A 190 -65.45 51.48 26.84
C LEU A 190 -66.66 51.28 27.75
N GLN A 191 -66.90 50.06 28.24
CA GLN A 191 -67.97 49.80 29.21
C GLN A 191 -67.77 50.57 30.54
N ARG A 192 -66.53 50.66 31.04
CA ARG A 192 -66.24 51.46 32.24
C ARG A 192 -66.44 52.95 32.00
N GLU A 193 -65.99 53.46 30.86
CA GLU A 193 -66.15 54.87 30.48
C GLU A 193 -67.61 55.26 30.25
N ILE A 194 -68.40 54.38 29.63
CA ILE A 194 -69.86 54.53 29.49
C ILE A 194 -70.51 54.60 30.87
N LYS A 195 -70.14 53.70 31.79
CA LYS A 195 -70.67 53.69 33.16
C LYS A 195 -70.31 54.96 33.92
N ALA A 196 -69.06 55.43 33.80
CA ALA A 196 -68.60 56.67 34.41
C ALA A 196 -69.35 57.88 33.85
N THR A 197 -69.40 58.02 32.53
CA THR A 197 -70.12 59.11 31.83
C THR A 197 -71.61 59.12 32.21
N ARG A 198 -72.25 57.94 32.33
CA ARG A 198 -73.63 57.83 32.79
C ARG A 198 -73.81 58.25 34.26
N SER A 199 -72.83 57.96 35.11
CA SER A 199 -72.85 58.41 36.51
C SER A 199 -72.70 59.93 36.60
N ASP A 200 -71.79 60.51 35.82
CA ASP A 200 -71.60 61.97 35.73
C ASP A 200 -72.88 62.64 35.25
N LEU A 201 -73.54 62.04 34.25
CA LEU A 201 -74.81 62.52 33.71
C LEU A 201 -75.92 62.58 34.78
N ILE A 202 -76.06 61.51 35.58
CA ILE A 202 -77.02 61.46 36.71
C ILE A 202 -76.68 62.51 37.77
N ASN A 203 -75.39 62.70 38.09
CA ASN A 203 -74.96 63.67 39.08
C ASN A 203 -75.22 65.12 38.61
N THR A 204 -74.94 65.43 37.35
CA THR A 204 -75.22 66.75 36.75
C THR A 204 -76.72 67.01 36.59
N GLU A 205 -77.54 65.97 36.36
CA GLU A 205 -79.01 66.12 36.31
C GLU A 205 -79.58 66.59 37.65
N GLY A 206 -78.98 66.15 38.76
CA GLY A 206 -79.34 66.56 40.12
C GLY A 206 -78.67 67.85 40.62
N SER A 207 -77.90 68.57 39.79
CA SER A 207 -77.21 69.81 40.20
C SER A 207 -78.00 71.08 39.83
N ASP A 208 -77.77 72.16 40.60
CA ASP A 208 -78.33 73.51 40.37
C ASP A 208 -77.33 74.44 39.65
N GLU A 209 -76.40 73.89 38.87
CA GLU A 209 -75.36 74.67 38.18
C GLU A 209 -75.95 75.49 37.01
N PRO A 210 -75.51 76.75 36.81
CA PRO A 210 -76.03 77.61 35.74
C PRO A 210 -75.73 77.09 34.32
N ASP A 211 -74.62 76.35 34.16
CA ASP A 211 -74.17 75.81 32.86
C ASP A 211 -74.59 74.34 32.64
N ARG A 212 -75.50 73.82 33.48
CA ARG A 212 -75.92 72.40 33.49
C ARG A 212 -76.33 71.87 32.11
N GLN A 213 -77.09 72.67 31.35
CA GLN A 213 -77.62 72.26 30.06
C GLN A 213 -76.50 71.95 29.05
N ASP A 214 -75.42 72.74 29.07
CA ASP A 214 -74.27 72.57 28.17
C ASP A 214 -73.41 71.37 28.58
N ILE A 215 -73.21 71.18 29.89
CA ILE A 215 -72.51 70.00 30.44
C ILE A 215 -73.27 68.72 30.05
N MET A 216 -74.60 68.73 30.19
CA MET A 216 -75.47 67.60 29.83
C MET A 216 -75.39 67.25 28.34
N SER A 217 -75.38 68.26 27.47
CA SER A 217 -75.24 68.09 26.02
C SER A 217 -73.88 67.45 25.65
N SER A 218 -72.80 67.93 26.27
CA SER A 218 -71.45 67.39 26.09
C SER A 218 -71.33 65.93 26.55
N LEU A 219 -71.86 65.60 27.74
CA LEU A 219 -71.86 64.23 28.27
C LEU A 219 -72.69 63.27 27.41
N ASN A 220 -73.85 63.71 26.89
CA ASN A 220 -74.64 62.93 25.95
C ASN A 220 -73.88 62.66 24.64
N SER A 221 -73.26 63.68 24.05
CA SER A 221 -72.45 63.49 22.84
C SER A 221 -71.28 62.53 23.06
N ARG A 222 -70.62 62.61 24.23
CA ARG A 222 -69.56 61.67 24.62
C ARG A 222 -70.11 60.25 24.77
N LEU A 223 -71.27 60.10 25.42
CA LEU A 223 -71.93 58.81 25.61
C LEU A 223 -72.28 58.15 24.26
N ASP A 224 -72.85 58.90 23.33
CA ASP A 224 -73.16 58.41 21.98
C ASP A 224 -71.91 57.96 21.22
N GLY A 225 -70.81 58.74 21.34
CA GLY A 225 -69.51 58.37 20.78
C GLY A 225 -68.96 57.06 21.35
N LEU A 226 -69.02 56.89 22.67
CA LEU A 226 -68.55 55.68 23.35
C LEU A 226 -69.41 54.45 23.00
N VAL A 227 -70.74 54.62 22.91
CA VAL A 227 -71.66 53.54 22.50
C VAL A 227 -71.40 53.12 21.05
N SER A 228 -71.17 54.08 20.15
CA SER A 228 -70.81 53.80 18.76
C SER A 228 -69.51 53.00 18.65
N GLN A 229 -68.47 53.40 19.40
CA GLN A 229 -67.20 52.65 19.46
C GLN A 229 -67.38 51.25 20.05
N LEU A 230 -68.20 51.10 21.10
CA LEU A 230 -68.50 49.81 21.72
C LEU A 230 -69.20 48.86 20.75
N LEU A 231 -70.12 49.39 19.92
CA LEU A 231 -70.80 48.62 18.88
C LEU A 231 -69.81 48.19 17.79
N ALA A 232 -68.90 49.08 17.36
CA ALA A 232 -67.87 48.74 16.38
C ALA A 232 -66.97 47.59 16.88
N VAL A 233 -66.43 47.71 18.09
CA VAL A 233 -65.59 46.68 18.72
C VAL A 233 -66.37 45.37 18.94
N SER A 234 -67.65 45.45 19.35
CA SER A 234 -68.50 44.25 19.55
C SER A 234 -68.83 43.52 18.25
N ASN A 235 -68.78 44.20 17.10
CA ASN A 235 -68.98 43.58 15.80
C ASN A 235 -67.68 42.98 15.24
N GLU A 236 -66.53 43.59 15.52
CA GLU A 236 -65.23 43.12 15.04
C GLU A 236 -64.72 41.87 15.79
N GLU A 237 -64.95 41.78 17.10
CA GLU A 237 -64.56 40.64 17.94
C GLU A 237 -65.05 39.28 17.38
N PRO A 238 -66.36 39.06 17.11
CA PRO A 238 -66.84 37.79 16.58
C PRO A 238 -66.37 37.52 15.14
N GLU A 239 -66.12 38.55 14.33
CA GLU A 239 -65.56 38.37 12.98
C GLU A 239 -64.12 37.83 13.04
N LEU A 240 -63.29 38.37 13.93
CA LEU A 240 -61.92 37.86 14.13
C LEU A 240 -61.93 36.47 14.77
N ALA A 241 -62.75 36.25 15.80
CA ALA A 241 -62.89 34.95 16.46
C ALA A 241 -63.34 33.86 15.46
N GLY A 242 -64.20 34.21 14.49
CA GLY A 242 -64.64 33.30 13.43
C GLY A 242 -63.51 32.82 12.51
N ARG A 243 -62.35 33.50 12.46
CA ARG A 243 -61.20 33.11 11.65
C ARG A 243 -60.27 32.10 12.35
N ILE A 244 -60.32 32.01 13.69
CA ILE A 244 -59.47 31.10 14.47
C ILE A 244 -59.58 29.64 14.00
N PRO A 245 -60.79 29.05 13.83
CA PRO A 245 -60.91 27.66 13.42
C PRO A 245 -60.28 27.37 12.06
N SER A 246 -60.30 28.34 11.13
CA SER A 246 -59.67 28.21 9.82
C SER A 246 -58.15 28.11 9.94
N TYR A 247 -57.52 29.01 10.69
CA TYR A 247 -56.07 28.98 10.92
C TYR A 247 -55.62 27.74 11.71
N GLN A 248 -56.42 27.31 12.70
CA GLN A 248 -56.14 26.07 13.43
C GLN A 248 -56.20 24.85 12.50
N SER A 249 -57.19 24.78 11.61
CA SER A 249 -57.27 23.72 10.61
C SER A 249 -56.09 23.75 9.63
N GLU A 250 -55.67 24.94 9.20
CA GLU A 250 -54.52 25.11 8.31
C GLU A 250 -53.21 24.65 8.98
N VAL A 251 -52.97 25.04 10.23
CA VAL A 251 -51.83 24.60 11.03
C VAL A 251 -51.79 23.07 11.16
N LEU A 252 -52.93 22.44 11.48
CA LEU A 252 -53.01 20.97 11.57
C LEU A 252 -52.70 20.29 10.24
N ALA A 253 -53.25 20.80 9.13
CA ALA A 253 -53.01 20.27 7.80
C ALA A 253 -51.54 20.40 7.38
N LEU A 254 -50.93 21.57 7.60
CA LEU A 254 -49.53 21.81 7.31
C LEU A 254 -48.60 20.95 8.17
N ASN A 255 -48.91 20.78 9.45
CA ASN A 255 -48.14 19.93 10.35
C ASN A 255 -48.21 18.43 9.95
N ALA A 256 -49.39 17.95 9.57
CA ALA A 256 -49.56 16.61 9.01
C ALA A 256 -48.72 16.43 7.74
N ARG A 257 -48.72 17.45 6.85
CA ARG A 257 -47.94 17.41 5.60
C ARG A 257 -46.43 17.43 5.85
N VAL A 258 -45.94 18.19 6.82
CA VAL A 258 -44.51 18.17 7.23
C VAL A 258 -44.11 16.78 7.72
N THR A 259 -44.99 16.13 8.51
CA THR A 259 -44.75 14.77 9.02
C THR A 259 -44.69 13.77 7.87
N GLU A 260 -45.66 13.82 6.95
CA GLU A 260 -45.71 12.95 5.77
C GLU A 260 -44.47 13.08 4.89
N LEU A 261 -44.04 14.31 4.59
CA LEU A 261 -42.83 14.57 3.79
C LEU A 261 -41.56 14.07 4.51
N SER A 262 -41.51 14.18 5.84
CA SER A 262 -40.39 13.65 6.63
C SER A 262 -40.33 12.12 6.57
N ASP A 263 -41.49 11.45 6.66
CA ASP A 263 -41.57 10.01 6.53
C ASP A 263 -41.24 9.55 5.10
N GLN A 264 -41.66 10.31 4.09
CA GLN A 264 -41.31 10.03 2.69
C GLN A 264 -39.80 10.11 2.47
N ALA A 265 -39.13 11.15 2.98
CA ALA A 265 -37.67 11.28 2.88
C ALA A 265 -36.95 10.08 3.52
N ARG A 266 -37.36 9.67 4.74
CA ARG A 266 -36.80 8.49 5.42
C ARG A 266 -37.02 7.19 4.64
N ARG A 267 -38.19 7.02 4.02
CA ARG A 267 -38.47 5.83 3.18
C ARG A 267 -37.58 5.82 1.95
N LEU A 268 -37.38 6.96 1.30
CA LEU A 268 -36.46 7.09 0.16
C LEU A 268 -35.01 6.78 0.55
N GLU A 269 -34.56 7.25 1.72
CA GLU A 269 -33.23 6.90 2.25
C GLU A 269 -33.09 5.38 2.48
N GLY A 270 -34.10 4.74 3.08
CA GLY A 270 -34.11 3.29 3.28
C GLY A 270 -34.15 2.51 1.96
N GLN A 271 -34.92 2.97 0.98
CA GLN A 271 -34.96 2.36 -0.36
C GLN A 271 -33.63 2.51 -1.09
N LYS A 272 -33.01 3.68 -1.02
CA LYS A 272 -31.67 3.93 -1.56
C LYS A 272 -30.67 2.92 -1.03
N GLU A 273 -30.64 2.70 0.29
CA GLU A 273 -29.72 1.73 0.88
C GLU A 273 -30.01 0.29 0.42
N GLN A 274 -31.28 -0.12 0.41
CA GLN A 274 -31.71 -1.46 -0.01
C GLN A 274 -31.41 -1.74 -1.49
N GLU A 275 -31.59 -0.77 -2.39
CA GLU A 275 -31.34 -0.96 -3.82
C GLU A 275 -29.85 -0.86 -4.18
N LEU A 276 -29.06 -0.10 -3.41
CA LEU A 276 -27.61 -0.01 -3.61
C LEU A 276 -26.86 -1.23 -3.08
N GLU A 277 -27.36 -1.90 -2.04
CA GLU A 277 -26.73 -3.10 -1.46
C GLU A 277 -26.39 -4.19 -2.50
N PRO A 278 -27.33 -4.68 -3.34
CA PRO A 278 -27.03 -5.71 -4.32
C PRO A 278 -26.04 -5.25 -5.40
N LEU A 279 -26.02 -3.95 -5.73
CA LEU A 279 -25.04 -3.40 -6.69
C LEU A 279 -23.64 -3.36 -6.07
N ASN A 280 -23.52 -2.95 -4.81
CA ASN A 280 -22.24 -2.96 -4.09
C ASN A 280 -21.69 -4.40 -3.96
N LEU A 281 -22.54 -5.37 -3.61
CA LEU A 281 -22.14 -6.79 -3.55
C LEU A 281 -21.66 -7.32 -4.91
N GLN A 282 -22.30 -6.91 -6.00
CA GLN A 282 -21.88 -7.29 -7.36
C GLN A 282 -20.53 -6.67 -7.73
N ILE A 283 -20.30 -5.40 -7.39
CA ILE A 283 -19.02 -4.72 -7.60
C ILE A 283 -17.91 -5.46 -6.84
N ASP A 284 -18.09 -5.72 -5.54
CA ASP A 284 -17.13 -6.45 -4.71
C ASP A 284 -16.81 -7.85 -5.27
N ALA A 285 -17.83 -8.54 -5.79
CA ALA A 285 -17.66 -9.86 -6.40
C ALA A 285 -16.85 -9.78 -7.71
N LEU A 286 -17.14 -8.80 -8.57
CA LEU A 286 -16.42 -8.58 -9.82
C LEU A 286 -14.96 -8.17 -9.57
N GLU A 287 -14.69 -7.31 -8.60
CA GLU A 287 -13.33 -6.93 -8.20
C GLU A 287 -12.51 -8.14 -7.72
N LYS A 288 -13.12 -9.00 -6.88
CA LYS A 288 -12.48 -10.24 -6.44
C LYS A 288 -12.18 -11.16 -7.61
N GLN A 289 -13.12 -11.34 -8.54
CA GLN A 289 -12.93 -12.17 -9.73
C GLN A 289 -11.80 -11.63 -10.61
N LEU A 290 -11.75 -10.31 -10.85
CA LEU A 290 -10.68 -9.66 -11.60
C LEU A 290 -9.32 -9.89 -10.94
N ARG A 291 -9.23 -9.77 -9.61
CA ARG A 291 -8.00 -10.05 -8.88
C ARG A 291 -7.57 -11.50 -9.05
N THR A 292 -8.48 -12.46 -8.89
CA THR A 292 -8.17 -13.89 -9.10
C THR A 292 -7.71 -14.16 -10.52
N LYS A 293 -8.35 -13.59 -11.54
CA LYS A 293 -7.92 -13.75 -12.94
C LYS A 293 -6.57 -13.10 -13.23
N SER A 294 -6.26 -11.98 -12.58
CA SER A 294 -4.94 -11.34 -12.66
C SER A 294 -3.84 -12.21 -12.05
N GLU A 295 -4.11 -12.82 -10.89
CA GLU A 295 -3.21 -13.78 -10.25
C GLU A 295 -3.02 -15.03 -11.13
N GLU A 296 -4.09 -15.57 -11.72
CA GLU A 296 -4.03 -16.71 -12.67
C GLU A 296 -3.18 -16.39 -13.91
N ILE A 297 -3.31 -15.19 -14.49
CA ILE A 297 -2.45 -14.73 -15.59
C ILE A 297 -0.98 -14.72 -15.15
N LYS A 298 -0.68 -14.15 -13.98
CA LYS A 298 0.69 -14.06 -13.45
C LYS A 298 1.30 -15.44 -13.22
N ASP A 299 0.53 -16.38 -12.68
CA ASP A 299 0.99 -17.75 -12.45
C ASP A 299 1.28 -18.47 -13.77
N LEU A 300 0.43 -18.28 -14.79
CA LEU A 300 0.68 -18.81 -16.13
C LEU A 300 1.89 -18.17 -16.81
N GLU A 301 2.08 -16.86 -16.67
CA GLU A 301 3.27 -16.15 -17.17
C GLU A 301 4.55 -16.65 -16.48
N GLN A 302 4.51 -16.90 -15.16
CA GLN A 302 5.61 -17.52 -14.42
C GLN A 302 5.90 -18.96 -14.84
N LYS A 303 4.87 -19.73 -15.19
CA LYS A 303 5.03 -21.09 -15.74
C LYS A 303 5.62 -21.07 -17.16
N MET A 304 5.29 -20.05 -17.94
CA MET A 304 5.74 -19.90 -19.32
C MET A 304 7.23 -19.52 -19.42
N ASP A 305 7.75 -18.71 -18.49
CA ASP A 305 9.17 -18.29 -18.49
C ASP A 305 10.19 -19.45 -18.55
N PRO A 306 10.13 -20.48 -17.67
CA PRO A 306 11.06 -21.61 -17.75
C PRO A 306 10.86 -22.44 -19.02
N MET A 307 9.64 -22.51 -19.58
CA MET A 307 9.38 -23.20 -20.85
C MET A 307 10.09 -22.47 -22.01
N ILE A 308 9.99 -21.15 -22.06
CA ILE A 308 10.69 -20.30 -23.05
C ILE A 308 12.21 -20.41 -22.89
N LYS A 309 12.73 -20.42 -21.66
CA LYS A 309 14.16 -20.64 -21.40
C LYS A 309 14.62 -22.01 -21.89
N SER A 310 13.82 -23.06 -21.64
CA SER A 310 14.12 -24.41 -22.12
C SER A 310 14.09 -24.53 -23.65
N LEU A 311 13.20 -23.75 -24.31
CA LEU A 311 13.14 -23.66 -25.77
C LEU A 311 14.47 -23.15 -26.34
N GLY A 312 15.19 -22.27 -25.64
CA GLY A 312 16.49 -21.77 -26.07
C GLY A 312 17.51 -22.86 -26.38
N TYR A 313 17.55 -23.92 -25.56
CA TYR A 313 18.44 -25.06 -25.79
C TYR A 313 18.06 -25.85 -27.05
N LEU A 314 16.76 -25.99 -27.30
CA LEU A 314 16.26 -26.66 -28.51
C LEU A 314 16.55 -25.82 -29.76
N VAL A 315 16.43 -24.50 -29.67
CA VAL A 315 16.72 -23.56 -30.75
C VAL A 315 18.21 -23.48 -31.07
N ASP A 316 19.10 -23.52 -30.07
CA ASP A 316 20.55 -23.61 -30.30
C ASP A 316 20.94 -24.94 -30.96
N THR A 317 20.23 -26.03 -30.64
CA THR A 317 20.47 -27.34 -31.24
C THR A 317 19.97 -27.42 -32.68
N ALA A 318 18.76 -26.92 -32.94
CA ALA A 318 18.12 -26.99 -34.26
C ALA A 318 18.66 -25.94 -35.25
N ARG A 319 19.06 -24.77 -34.75
CA ARG A 319 19.53 -23.62 -35.55
C ARG A 319 18.65 -23.30 -36.77
N PRO A 320 17.34 -23.09 -36.59
CA PRO A 320 16.46 -22.70 -37.68
C PRO A 320 16.97 -21.43 -38.39
N ALA A 321 16.85 -21.39 -39.71
CA ALA A 321 17.23 -20.23 -40.49
C ALA A 321 16.26 -19.07 -40.22
N SER A 322 16.74 -18.05 -39.50
CA SER A 322 15.99 -16.83 -39.19
C SER A 322 16.92 -15.63 -39.09
N GLU A 323 16.61 -14.56 -39.84
CA GLU A 323 17.37 -13.30 -39.81
C GLU A 323 17.43 -12.71 -38.39
N GLY A 324 16.37 -12.91 -37.58
CA GLY A 324 16.28 -12.39 -36.22
C GLY A 324 17.14 -13.14 -35.19
N LEU A 325 17.65 -14.33 -35.51
CA LEU A 325 18.46 -15.15 -34.60
C LEU A 325 19.95 -15.19 -34.97
N GLN A 326 20.31 -14.77 -36.18
CA GLN A 326 21.67 -14.89 -36.71
C GLN A 326 22.72 -14.14 -35.88
N GLU A 327 22.38 -12.96 -35.37
CA GLU A 327 23.24 -12.21 -34.47
C GLU A 327 23.48 -12.96 -33.15
N HIS A 328 22.42 -13.57 -32.59
CA HIS A 328 22.50 -14.33 -31.35
C HIS A 328 23.31 -15.63 -31.55
N TYR A 329 23.16 -16.32 -32.68
CA TYR A 329 23.99 -17.47 -33.02
C TYR A 329 25.47 -17.09 -33.13
N THR A 330 25.80 -15.98 -33.79
CA THR A 330 27.18 -15.52 -33.93
C THR A 330 27.82 -15.21 -32.57
N LYS A 331 27.07 -14.55 -31.67
CA LYS A 331 27.51 -14.28 -30.30
C LYS A 331 27.72 -15.57 -29.50
N LEU A 332 26.81 -16.53 -29.63
CA LEU A 332 26.89 -17.80 -28.93
C LEU A 332 28.05 -18.67 -29.43
N ASP A 333 28.31 -18.69 -30.75
CA ASP A 333 29.45 -19.38 -31.36
C ASP A 333 30.79 -18.80 -30.87
N ALA A 334 30.90 -17.47 -30.76
CA ALA A 334 32.07 -16.84 -30.17
C ALA A 334 32.26 -17.24 -28.69
N THR A 335 31.18 -17.40 -27.93
CA THR A 335 31.22 -17.90 -26.55
C THR A 335 31.65 -19.37 -26.48
N TYR A 336 31.14 -20.22 -27.37
CA TYR A 336 31.58 -21.62 -27.49
C TYR A 336 33.08 -21.73 -27.80
N GLN A 337 33.59 -20.93 -28.74
CA GLN A 337 35.02 -20.89 -29.05
C GLN A 337 35.87 -20.45 -27.86
N LYS A 338 35.45 -19.40 -27.12
CA LYS A 338 36.14 -18.96 -25.90
C LYS A 338 36.15 -20.04 -24.82
N LEU A 339 35.03 -20.76 -24.64
CA LEU A 339 34.94 -21.85 -23.67
C LEU A 339 35.85 -23.02 -24.07
N ALA A 340 35.88 -23.39 -25.35
CA ALA A 340 36.75 -24.44 -25.87
C ALA A 340 38.24 -24.08 -25.68
N ASN A 341 38.64 -22.85 -26.03
CA ASN A 341 40.01 -22.37 -25.85
C ASN A 341 40.41 -22.37 -24.37
N SER A 342 39.56 -21.85 -23.48
CA SER A 342 39.82 -21.86 -22.04
C SER A 342 39.92 -23.28 -21.48
N THR A 343 39.08 -24.21 -21.96
CA THR A 343 39.15 -25.63 -21.55
C THR A 343 40.43 -26.28 -22.04
N GLN A 344 40.84 -26.02 -23.29
CA GLN A 344 42.09 -26.52 -23.84
C GLN A 344 43.29 -25.99 -23.06
N GLU A 345 43.34 -24.68 -22.77
CA GLU A 345 44.40 -24.10 -21.93
C GLU A 345 44.48 -24.76 -20.56
N ARG A 346 43.33 -25.09 -19.93
CA ARG A 346 43.31 -25.86 -18.69
C ARG A 346 43.87 -27.26 -18.85
N THR A 347 43.49 -28.00 -19.90
CA THR A 347 44.05 -29.34 -20.16
C THR A 347 45.57 -29.30 -20.40
N GLU A 348 46.09 -28.24 -21.03
CA GLU A 348 47.52 -28.04 -21.22
C GLU A 348 48.23 -27.69 -19.91
N ILE A 349 47.60 -26.90 -19.03
CA ILE A 349 48.13 -26.61 -17.69
C ILE A 349 48.10 -27.87 -16.82
N ASP A 350 47.05 -28.68 -16.90
CA ASP A 350 46.94 -29.95 -16.18
C ASP A 350 48.02 -30.94 -16.64
N ALA A 351 48.27 -31.05 -17.95
CA ALA A 351 49.37 -31.86 -18.48
C ALA A 351 50.75 -31.35 -18.00
N LYS A 352 50.94 -30.03 -17.93
CA LYS A 352 52.17 -29.42 -17.36
C LYS A 352 52.29 -29.66 -15.86
N LEU A 353 51.18 -29.67 -15.12
CA LEU A 353 51.13 -30.00 -13.70
C LEU A 353 51.40 -31.48 -13.43
N GLU A 354 51.00 -32.36 -14.34
CA GLU A 354 51.26 -33.80 -14.27
C GLU A 354 52.72 -34.14 -14.60
N GLY A 355 53.33 -33.42 -15.55
CA GLY A 355 54.75 -33.54 -15.90
C GLY A 355 55.73 -32.93 -14.88
N LEU A 356 55.25 -32.17 -13.89
CA LEU A 356 56.08 -31.64 -12.81
C LEU A 356 56.40 -32.73 -11.77
N ASP A 357 57.61 -32.70 -11.22
CA ASP A 357 58.00 -33.59 -10.12
C ASP A 357 57.17 -33.28 -8.86
N LYS A 358 56.13 -34.09 -8.66
CA LYS A 358 55.20 -34.02 -7.54
C LYS A 358 55.90 -34.24 -6.19
N ALA A 359 57.01 -34.98 -6.16
CA ALA A 359 57.79 -35.19 -4.94
C ALA A 359 58.64 -33.95 -4.60
N ALA A 360 59.29 -33.34 -5.60
CA ALA A 360 60.06 -32.11 -5.44
C ALA A 360 59.19 -30.92 -5.00
N SER A 361 58.04 -30.71 -5.64
CA SER A 361 57.11 -29.63 -5.26
C SER A 361 56.50 -29.85 -3.87
N ARG A 362 56.14 -31.10 -3.50
CA ARG A 362 55.67 -31.42 -2.14
C ARG A 362 56.74 -31.15 -1.09
N ASN A 363 57.98 -31.57 -1.36
CA ASN A 363 59.11 -31.33 -0.44
C ASN A 363 59.43 -29.83 -0.31
N PHE A 364 59.25 -29.05 -1.37
CA PHE A 364 59.37 -27.59 -1.31
C PHE A 364 58.34 -26.96 -0.36
N TYR A 365 57.06 -27.29 -0.50
CA TYR A 365 56.02 -26.77 0.38
C TYR A 365 56.17 -27.28 1.83
N LEU A 366 56.61 -28.53 2.02
CA LEU A 366 56.97 -29.06 3.34
C LEU A 366 58.16 -28.33 3.95
N LEU A 367 59.17 -27.96 3.17
CA LEU A 367 60.33 -27.19 3.63
C LEU A 367 59.94 -25.76 4.02
N ILE A 368 59.04 -25.11 3.25
CA ILE A 368 58.48 -23.80 3.63
C ILE A 368 57.68 -23.91 4.92
N LEU A 369 56.78 -24.90 5.03
CA LEU A 369 55.96 -25.12 6.22
C LEU A 369 56.84 -25.43 7.45
N LEU A 370 57.83 -26.30 7.31
CA LEU A 370 58.81 -26.62 8.34
C LEU A 370 59.59 -25.37 8.76
N GLY A 371 60.04 -24.57 7.79
CA GLY A 371 60.74 -23.31 8.07
C GLY A 371 59.86 -22.32 8.84
N LEU A 372 58.58 -22.22 8.49
CA LEU A 372 57.62 -21.34 9.16
C LEU A 372 57.33 -21.81 10.59
N VAL A 373 57.17 -23.12 10.80
CA VAL A 373 57.01 -23.74 12.14
C VAL A 373 58.27 -23.56 12.99
N VAL A 374 59.46 -23.81 12.44
CA VAL A 374 60.74 -23.62 13.12
C VAL A 374 60.96 -22.15 13.49
N LEU A 375 60.60 -21.23 12.61
CA LEU A 375 60.73 -19.79 12.85
C LEU A 375 59.75 -19.30 13.91
N ILE A 376 58.48 -19.75 13.88
CA ILE A 376 57.50 -19.43 14.92
C ILE A 376 57.92 -20.02 16.28
N LEU A 377 58.30 -21.30 16.33
CA LEU A 377 58.76 -21.95 17.56
C LEU A 377 60.05 -21.33 18.11
N GLY A 378 61.00 -21.02 17.22
CA GLY A 378 62.24 -20.34 17.59
C GLY A 378 61.98 -18.95 18.16
N ILE A 379 61.11 -18.16 17.54
CA ILE A 379 60.73 -16.83 18.04
C ILE A 379 59.97 -16.94 19.38
N LEU A 380 59.02 -17.87 19.50
CA LEU A 380 58.28 -18.07 20.76
C LEU A 380 59.19 -18.50 21.91
N LEU A 381 60.18 -19.37 21.65
CA LEU A 381 61.21 -19.78 22.62
C LEU A 381 62.17 -18.66 22.99
N ILE A 382 62.49 -17.76 22.06
CA ILE A 382 63.37 -16.60 22.30
C ILE A 382 62.65 -15.50 23.09
N ILE A 383 61.34 -15.32 22.87
CA ILE A 383 60.52 -14.34 23.61
C ILE A 383 60.07 -14.89 24.99
N GLY A 384 60.26 -16.19 25.24
CA GLY A 384 59.97 -16.83 26.54
C GLY A 384 58.48 -17.07 26.80
N VAL A 385 57.68 -17.17 25.72
CA VAL A 385 56.23 -17.46 25.79
C VAL A 385 55.94 -18.96 25.91
N LEU A 386 56.94 -19.79 25.55
CA LEU A 386 56.99 -21.25 25.62
C LEU A 386 58.14 -21.64 26.54
#